data_AF-A0A966AZP6-F1
#
_entry.id   AF-A0A966AZP6-F1
#
_cell.length_a   1.000
_cell.length_b   1.000
_cell.length_c   1.000
_cell.angle_alpha   90.00
_cell.angle_beta   90.00
_cell.angle_gamma   90.00
#
_symmetry.space_group_name_H-M   'P 1'
#
loop_
_entity.id
_entity.type
_entity.pdbx_description
1 polymer ?
#
loop_
_entity_poly.entity_id
_entity_poly.type
_entity_poly.pdbx_seq_one_letter_code
_entity_poly.pdbx_strand_id
1 'polypeptide(L)' 'MSLDLDAKKTLLRKIPHGLFICGVAEGDQVNGFTASWVTQGSFDPPLVVMAVRADSTSNGM' A
#
# COMPACT_ATOMS: atom_id res chain seq x y z
N MET A 1 9.18 -7.90 28.48
CA MET A 1 8.84 -8.92 27.47
C MET A 1 9.25 -8.40 26.11
N SER A 2 10.02 -9.16 25.34
CA SER A 2 10.30 -8.85 23.93
C SER A 2 9.11 -9.25 23.05
N LEU A 3 8.99 -8.64 21.87
CA LEU A 3 7.97 -8.99 20.89
C LEU A 3 8.27 -10.35 20.24
N ASP A 4 7.26 -11.22 20.17
CA ASP A 4 7.32 -12.48 19.41
C ASP A 4 7.15 -12.18 17.90
N LEU A 5 8.21 -12.42 17.13
CA LEU A 5 8.23 -12.13 15.69
C LEU A 5 7.42 -13.14 14.86
N ASP A 6 7.32 -14.38 15.30
CA ASP A 6 6.58 -15.43 14.58
C ASP A 6 5.07 -15.25 14.78
N ALA A 7 4.67 -14.90 16.00
CA ALA A 7 3.30 -14.50 16.29
C ALA A 7 2.90 -13.26 15.49
N LYS A 8 3.76 -12.22 15.45
CA LYS A 8 3.52 -11.00 14.65
C LYS A 8 3.30 -11.33 13.16
N LYS A 9 4.19 -12.13 12.57
CA LYS A 9 4.11 -12.49 11.15
C LYS A 9 2.83 -13.27 10.82
N THR A 10 2.46 -14.21 11.70
CA THR A 10 1.23 -14.99 11.56
C THR A 10 0.00 -14.11 11.66
N LEU A 11 -0.01 -13.17 12.62
CA LEU A 11 -1.14 -12.26 12.83
C LEU A 11 -1.35 -11.33 11.63
N LEU A 12 -0.30 -10.65 11.16
CA LEU A 12 -0.41 -9.67 10.07
C LEU A 12 -0.90 -10.30 8.75
N ARG A 13 -0.60 -11.58 8.49
CA ARG A 13 -1.03 -12.30 7.29
C ARG A 13 -2.51 -12.69 7.29
N LYS A 14 -3.21 -12.56 8.42
CA LYS A 14 -4.66 -12.82 8.50
C LYS A 14 -5.50 -11.61 8.07
N ILE A 15 -4.90 -10.44 7.90
CA ILE A 15 -5.60 -9.24 7.45
C ILE A 15 -5.99 -9.44 5.98
N PRO A 16 -7.29 -9.41 5.62
CA PRO A 16 -7.71 -9.50 4.24
C PRO A 16 -7.33 -8.21 3.50
N HIS A 17 -6.81 -8.38 2.29
CA HIS A 17 -6.44 -7.26 1.42
C HIS A 17 -7.13 -7.41 0.07
N GLY A 18 -7.64 -6.30 -0.45
CA GLY A 18 -7.96 -6.21 -1.88
C GLY A 18 -6.67 -6.23 -2.71
N LEU A 19 -6.80 -6.58 -3.99
CA LEU A 19 -5.73 -6.41 -4.98
C LEU A 19 -6.15 -5.33 -5.96
N PHE A 20 -5.33 -4.29 -6.05
CA PHE A 20 -5.54 -3.13 -6.89
C PHE A 20 -4.36 -2.98 -7.85
N ILE A 21 -4.58 -2.29 -8.97
CA ILE A 21 -3.52 -1.81 -9.84
C ILE A 21 -3.47 -0.29 -9.71
N CYS A 22 -2.31 0.25 -9.35
CA CYS A 22 -2.06 1.68 -9.31
C CYS A 22 -1.14 2.07 -10.47
N GLY A 23 -1.61 2.97 -11.33
CA GLY A 23 -0.79 3.65 -12.34
C GLY A 23 -0.31 5.00 -11.82
N VAL A 24 0.90 5.39 -12.21
CA VAL A 24 1.51 6.69 -11.93
C VAL A 24 2.21 7.19 -13.19
N ALA A 25 2.20 8.49 -13.41
CA ALA A 25 2.87 9.10 -14.56
C ALA A 25 3.41 10.49 -14.23
N GLU A 26 4.58 10.80 -14.78
CA GLU A 26 5.22 12.12 -14.75
C GLU A 26 5.68 12.49 -16.18
N GLY A 27 4.91 13.34 -16.85
CA GLY A 27 5.10 13.61 -18.29
C GLY A 27 4.95 12.34 -19.12
N ASP A 28 5.99 11.97 -19.87
CA ASP A 28 6.03 10.76 -20.70
C ASP A 28 6.45 9.50 -19.92
N GLN A 29 6.89 9.63 -18.66
CA GLN A 29 7.25 8.49 -17.82
C GLN A 29 6.00 7.89 -17.20
N VAL A 30 5.75 6.61 -17.43
CA VAL A 30 4.58 5.89 -16.91
C VAL A 30 5.03 4.62 -16.21
N ASN A 31 4.43 4.33 -15.06
CA ASN A 31 4.61 3.06 -14.35
C ASN A 31 3.28 2.53 -13.79
N GLY A 32 3.24 1.23 -13.52
CA GLY A 32 2.12 0.58 -12.86
C GLY A 32 2.58 -0.49 -11.89
N PHE A 33 1.87 -0.66 -10.77
CA PHE A 33 2.17 -1.68 -9.79
C PHE A 33 0.91 -2.23 -9.11
N THR A 34 1.01 -3.47 -8.62
CA THR A 34 -0.04 -4.06 -7.79
C THR A 34 0.04 -3.53 -6.36
N ALA A 35 -1.06 -3.03 -5.82
CA ALA A 35 -1.16 -2.53 -4.45
C ALA A 35 -2.16 -3.38 -3.64
N SER A 36 -1.80 -3.72 -2.40
CA SER A 36 -2.67 -4.45 -1.47
C SER A 36 -2.92 -3.71 -0.15
N TRP A 37 -2.04 -2.77 0.22
CA TRP A 37 -2.19 -1.94 1.40
C TRP A 37 -2.90 -0.64 1.04
N VAL A 38 -4.21 -0.76 0.81
CA VAL A 38 -5.12 0.32 0.45
C VAL A 38 -6.33 0.30 1.39
N THR A 39 -6.73 1.45 1.90
CA THR A 39 -7.94 1.62 2.72
C THR A 39 -8.58 2.99 2.48
N GLN A 40 -9.88 3.11 2.73
CA GLN A 40 -10.52 4.42 2.83
C GLN A 40 -9.98 5.17 4.06
N GLY A 41 -9.65 6.45 3.88
CA GLY A 41 -9.15 7.33 4.94
C GLY A 41 -10.21 8.29 5.51
N SER A 42 -11.24 8.63 4.73
CA SER A 42 -12.32 9.54 5.13
C SER A 42 -13.53 9.42 4.19
N PHE A 43 -14.71 9.82 4.67
CA PHE A 43 -15.93 9.98 3.88
C PHE A 43 -16.06 11.41 3.33
N ASP A 44 -15.86 12.41 4.18
CA ASP A 44 -15.91 13.82 3.82
C ASP A 44 -14.73 14.58 4.48
N PRO A 45 -13.72 15.02 3.70
CA PRO A 45 -13.59 14.80 2.25
C PRO A 45 -13.35 13.31 1.93
N PRO A 46 -13.66 12.83 0.71
CA PRO A 46 -13.45 11.43 0.34
C PRO A 46 -11.95 11.15 0.15
N LEU A 47 -11.34 10.43 1.10
CA LEU A 47 -9.90 10.14 1.09
C LEU A 47 -9.63 8.64 0.94
N VAL A 48 -8.52 8.32 0.28
CA VAL A 48 -7.94 6.98 0.18
C VAL A 48 -6.50 7.03 0.68
N VAL A 49 -6.12 6.05 1.50
CA VAL A 49 -4.75 5.86 1.98
C VAL A 49 -4.16 4.63 1.31
N MET A 50 -2.97 4.78 0.74
CA MET A 50 -2.19 3.69 0.17
C MET A 50 -0.76 3.75 0.67
N ALA A 51 -0.22 2.60 1.09
CA ALA A 51 1.19 2.48 1.42
C ALA A 51 1.99 2.12 0.17
N VAL A 52 2.93 2.98 -0.21
CA VAL A 52 3.86 2.75 -1.32
C VAL A 52 5.24 2.44 -0.75
N ARG A 53 5.94 1.49 -1.35
CA ARG A 53 7.31 1.18 -0.97
C ARG A 53 8.21 2.38 -1.26
N ALA A 54 8.95 2.81 -0.24
CA ALA A 54 9.80 3.99 -0.32
C ALA A 54 10.90 3.88 -1.40
N ASP A 55 11.38 2.65 -1.65
CA ASP A 55 12.41 2.30 -2.62
C ASP A 55 11.86 1.89 -4.00
N SER A 56 10.56 2.07 -4.26
CA SER A 56 9.97 1.76 -5.56
C SER A 56 10.13 2.90 -6.55
N THR A 57 10.25 2.56 -7.84
CA THR A 57 10.25 3.56 -8.92
C THR A 57 8.98 4.39 -8.95
N SER A 58 7.84 3.85 -8.47
CA SER A 58 6.58 4.58 -8.38
C SER A 58 6.56 5.68 -7.32
N ASN A 59 7.43 5.62 -6.32
CA ASN A 59 7.39 6.54 -5.20
C ASN A 59 8.23 7.79 -5.52
N GLY A 60 7.56 8.92 -5.79
CA GLY A 60 8.23 10.20 -6.05
C GLY A 60 8.47 10.51 -7.53
N MET A 61 7.92 9.69 -8.45
CA MET A 61 7.52 10.17 -9.77
C MET A 61 6.24 11.00 -9.64
#